data_AF-A0A7S4FXG3-F1
#
_entry.id   AF-A0A7S4FXG3-F1
#
_cell.length_a   1.000
_cell.length_b   1.000
_cell.length_c   1.000
_cell.angle_alpha   90.00
_cell.angle_beta   90.00
_cell.angle_gamma   90.00
#
_symmetry.space_group_name_H-M   'P 1'
#
loop_
_entity.id
_entity.type
_entity.pdbx_description
1 polymer ?
#
loop_
_entity_poly.entity_id
_entity_poly.type
_entity_poly.pdbx_seq_one_letter_code
_entity_poly.pdbx_strand_id
1 'polypeptide(L)'
;MSTAFRDVQLYQSEYEGFKKMYLENRKLDPAKIKSDDPDLEWFKEQMDMYKAQHDDVSGIRVKKKVGLFHVLTKKMKEHFMPSPIHCLEEIHTLLPIIAREKNTALLDELTTAVKKLSHSPETVEEFVEHLEFQKTINDKMEDLEARFENIKEMYHLLYMEGIPVVQEDELAYSTGTVPNINKLRFVLGLAEDSKDGQINKFAQEVDGRYEGLKASLVDISERSQHPMIADESSDMQTCIDYVSALQEEITAVQDLEKKYADYQELFQVEVTQVENIYDISMDV
;
A
#
# COMPACT_ATOMS: atom_id res chain seq x y z
N MET A 1 7.93 -56.86 43.35
CA MET A 1 8.29 -55.42 43.31
C MET A 1 8.55 -54.92 41.89
N SER A 2 9.26 -55.64 41.02
CA SER A 2 9.56 -55.21 39.62
C SER A 2 8.33 -54.78 38.80
N THR A 3 7.22 -55.51 38.88
CA THR A 3 6.00 -55.22 38.10
C THR A 3 5.32 -53.90 38.49
N ALA A 4 5.23 -53.59 39.79
CA ALA A 4 4.58 -52.36 40.26
C ALA A 4 5.35 -51.09 39.86
N PHE A 5 6.69 -51.15 39.81
CA PHE A 5 7.50 -50.04 39.30
C PHE A 5 7.35 -49.88 37.78
N ARG A 6 7.27 -50.99 37.03
CA ARG A 6 7.00 -50.97 35.59
C ARG A 6 5.63 -50.35 35.27
N ASP A 7 4.60 -50.67 36.05
CA ASP A 7 3.26 -50.09 35.89
C ASP A 7 3.25 -48.58 36.12
N VAL A 8 4.04 -48.10 37.10
CA VAL A 8 4.24 -46.66 37.34
C VAL A 8 5.02 -46.00 36.20
N GLN A 9 6.04 -46.65 35.63
CA GLN A 9 6.77 -46.13 34.48
C GLN A 9 5.90 -46.05 33.22
N LEU A 10 5.06 -47.05 32.97
CA LEU A 10 4.08 -47.00 31.88
C LEU A 10 3.11 -45.85 32.09
N TYR A 11 2.59 -45.68 33.30
CA TYR A 11 1.73 -44.55 33.63
C TYR A 11 2.44 -43.19 33.51
N GLN A 12 3.73 -43.10 33.85
CA GLN A 12 4.53 -41.89 33.63
C GLN A 12 4.66 -41.57 32.13
N SER A 13 4.83 -42.60 31.28
CA SER A 13 4.99 -42.40 29.84
C SER A 13 3.75 -41.80 29.15
N GLU A 14 2.56 -41.98 29.74
CA GLU A 14 1.32 -41.30 29.31
C GLU A 14 1.46 -39.76 29.36
N TYR A 15 2.40 -39.22 30.15
CA TYR A 15 2.60 -37.78 30.33
C TYR A 15 3.69 -37.15 29.46
N GLU A 16 4.43 -37.93 28.67
CA GLU A 16 5.47 -37.40 27.78
C GLU A 16 4.89 -36.45 26.72
N GLY A 17 3.62 -36.63 26.33
CA GLY A 17 2.92 -35.70 25.44
C GLY A 17 2.85 -34.27 26.01
N PHE A 18 2.50 -34.13 27.29
CA PHE A 18 2.41 -32.82 27.96
C PHE A 18 3.78 -32.17 28.13
N LYS A 19 4.84 -32.96 28.31
CA LYS A 19 6.21 -32.43 28.35
C LYS A 19 6.62 -31.88 27.00
N LYS A 20 6.33 -32.58 25.89
CA LYS A 20 6.60 -32.08 24.53
C LYS A 20 5.82 -30.79 24.26
N MET A 21 4.52 -30.80 24.55
CA MET A 21 3.65 -29.62 24.47
C MET A 21 4.26 -28.41 25.20
N TYR A 22 4.66 -28.58 26.46
CA TYR A 22 5.29 -27.52 27.25
C TYR A 22 6.58 -26.98 26.62
N LEU A 23 7.43 -27.87 26.07
CA LEU A 23 8.67 -27.46 25.42
C LEU A 23 8.43 -26.73 24.09
N GLU A 24 7.43 -27.14 23.31
CA GLU A 24 7.04 -26.45 22.07
C GLU A 24 6.43 -25.08 22.35
N ASN A 25 5.52 -24.98 23.33
CA ASN A 25 4.90 -23.72 23.74
C ASN A 25 5.94 -22.68 24.18
N ARG A 26 7.04 -23.10 24.80
CA ARG A 26 8.15 -22.22 25.19
C ARG A 26 8.94 -21.63 24.01
N LYS A 27 8.74 -22.14 22.79
CA LYS A 27 9.34 -21.59 21.57
C LYS A 27 8.51 -20.47 20.96
N LEU A 28 7.31 -20.21 21.48
CA LEU A 28 6.49 -19.10 21.04
C LEU A 28 7.25 -17.79 21.24
N ASP A 29 7.41 -17.04 20.15
CA ASP A 29 8.11 -15.76 20.14
C ASP A 29 7.23 -14.74 19.39
N PRO A 30 6.56 -13.82 20.12
CA PRO A 30 5.70 -12.79 19.53
C PRO A 30 6.43 -11.90 18.51
N ALA A 31 7.72 -11.62 18.72
CA ALA A 31 8.49 -10.79 17.82
C ALA A 31 8.74 -11.52 16.49
N LYS A 32 8.99 -12.83 16.56
CA LYS A 32 9.14 -13.66 15.37
C LYS A 32 7.82 -13.81 14.62
N ILE A 33 6.70 -14.04 15.31
CA ILE A 33 5.37 -14.13 14.68
C ILE A 33 5.05 -12.84 13.92
N LYS A 34 5.33 -11.69 14.54
CA LYS A 34 5.13 -10.39 13.90
C LYS A 34 6.01 -10.22 12.66
N SER A 35 7.25 -10.71 12.70
CA SER A 35 8.17 -10.64 11.56
C SER A 35 7.82 -11.61 10.44
N ASP A 36 7.32 -12.79 10.77
CA ASP A 36 6.95 -13.83 9.80
C ASP A 36 5.60 -13.50 9.11
N ASP A 37 4.79 -12.59 9.69
CA ASP A 37 3.47 -12.13 9.23
C ASP A 37 2.58 -13.27 8.68
N PRO A 38 2.25 -14.28 9.51
CA PRO A 38 1.46 -15.41 9.06
C PRO A 38 0.03 -15.00 8.70
N ASP A 39 -0.63 -15.85 7.92
CA ASP A 39 -2.02 -15.63 7.55
C ASP A 39 -2.98 -15.78 8.75
N LEU A 40 -4.23 -15.35 8.56
CA LEU A 40 -5.23 -15.40 9.62
C LEU A 40 -5.60 -16.83 10.01
N GLU A 41 -5.45 -17.78 9.10
CA GLU A 41 -5.76 -19.19 9.37
C GLU A 41 -4.79 -19.77 10.39
N TRP A 42 -3.50 -19.44 10.28
CA TRP A 42 -2.51 -19.79 11.28
C TRP A 42 -2.91 -19.31 12.69
N PHE A 43 -3.40 -18.07 12.83
CA PHE A 43 -3.83 -17.54 14.13
C PHE A 43 -4.98 -18.35 14.73
N LYS A 44 -5.98 -18.71 13.92
CA LYS A 44 -7.10 -19.56 14.36
C LYS A 44 -6.61 -20.94 14.79
N GLU A 45 -5.76 -21.57 13.99
CA GLU A 45 -5.19 -22.88 14.30
C GLU A 45 -4.40 -22.86 15.61
N GLN A 46 -3.60 -21.82 15.86
CA GLN A 46 -2.86 -21.69 17.12
C GLN A 46 -3.80 -21.50 18.31
N MET A 47 -4.81 -20.63 18.20
CA MET A 47 -5.79 -20.41 19.27
C MET A 47 -6.52 -21.71 19.62
N ASP A 48 -7.02 -22.44 18.61
CA ASP A 48 -7.71 -23.71 18.81
C ASP A 48 -6.79 -24.79 19.40
N MET A 49 -5.53 -24.83 18.95
CA MET A 49 -4.53 -25.72 19.53
C MET A 49 -4.29 -25.41 21.01
N TYR A 50 -4.12 -24.15 21.41
CA TYR A 50 -3.89 -23.79 22.81
C TYR A 50 -5.11 -24.04 23.70
N LYS A 51 -6.33 -23.81 23.19
CA LYS A 51 -7.57 -24.17 23.88
C LYS A 51 -7.67 -25.69 24.11
N ALA A 52 -7.39 -26.49 23.07
CA ALA A 52 -7.38 -27.95 23.18
C ALA A 52 -6.33 -28.45 24.18
N GLN A 53 -5.11 -27.88 24.15
CA GLN A 53 -4.06 -28.19 25.12
C GLN A 53 -4.49 -27.86 26.56
N HIS A 54 -5.14 -26.72 26.78
CA HIS A 54 -5.68 -26.35 28.08
C HIS A 54 -6.70 -27.37 28.58
N ASP A 55 -7.61 -27.82 27.71
CA ASP A 55 -8.62 -28.83 28.05
C ASP A 55 -8.00 -30.20 28.36
N ASP A 56 -6.99 -30.61 27.59
CA ASP A 56 -6.24 -31.84 27.84
C ASP A 56 -5.52 -31.82 29.19
N VAL A 57 -4.82 -30.72 29.52
CA VAL A 57 -4.14 -30.56 30.82
C VAL A 57 -5.18 -30.49 31.95
N SER A 58 -6.32 -29.85 31.72
CA SER A 58 -7.46 -29.81 32.65
C SER A 58 -8.06 -31.20 32.90
N GLY A 59 -8.02 -32.08 31.91
CA GLY A 59 -8.43 -33.48 32.04
C GLY A 59 -7.49 -34.36 32.89
N ILE A 60 -6.27 -33.90 33.22
CA ILE A 60 -5.32 -34.67 34.03
C ILE A 60 -5.91 -34.94 35.42
N ARG A 61 -6.08 -36.23 35.74
CA ARG A 61 -6.42 -36.71 37.08
C ARG A 61 -5.28 -36.37 38.03
N VAL A 62 -5.57 -35.78 39.19
CA VAL A 62 -4.57 -35.33 40.19
C VAL A 62 -3.98 -36.46 41.06
N LYS A 63 -4.65 -37.61 41.08
CA LYS A 63 -4.23 -38.82 41.79
C LYS A 63 -4.72 -40.06 41.04
N LYS A 64 -3.89 -41.08 40.91
CA LYS A 64 -4.26 -42.41 40.38
C LYS A 64 -3.57 -43.49 41.20
N LYS A 65 -4.32 -44.53 41.56
CA LYS A 65 -3.75 -45.75 42.14
C LYS A 65 -3.20 -46.61 41.01
N VAL A 66 -1.92 -46.98 41.09
CA VAL A 66 -1.21 -47.81 40.12
C VAL A 66 -0.59 -48.97 40.89
N GLY A 67 -1.25 -50.14 40.85
CA GLY A 67 -0.88 -51.30 41.66
C GLY A 67 -0.86 -50.97 43.17
N LEU A 68 0.33 -51.03 43.76
CA LEU A 68 0.57 -50.72 45.18
C LEU A 68 0.83 -49.23 45.44
N PHE A 69 1.07 -48.43 44.41
CA PHE A 69 1.41 -47.02 44.53
C PHE A 69 0.21 -46.10 44.32
N HIS A 70 0.27 -44.92 44.94
CA HIS A 70 -0.56 -43.77 44.56
C HIS A 70 0.33 -42.73 43.92
N VAL A 71 0.09 -42.44 42.64
CA VAL A 71 0.81 -41.41 41.92
C VAL A 71 0.04 -40.11 42.03
N LEU A 72 0.69 -39.07 42.54
CA LEU A 72 0.14 -37.73 42.71
C LEU A 72 0.69 -36.82 41.60
N THR A 73 -0.18 -36.39 40.71
CA THR A 73 0.13 -35.58 39.50
C THR A 73 -0.36 -34.14 39.65
N LYS A 74 -0.90 -33.77 40.81
CA LYS A 74 -1.39 -32.41 41.11
C LYS A 74 -0.35 -31.32 40.76
N LYS A 75 0.88 -31.45 41.26
CA LYS A 75 1.97 -30.48 41.00
C LYS A 75 2.33 -30.38 39.52
N MET A 76 2.31 -31.50 38.81
CA MET A 76 2.60 -31.55 37.37
C MET A 76 1.50 -30.85 36.57
N LYS A 77 0.23 -31.10 36.91
CA LYS A 77 -0.92 -30.39 36.33
C LYS A 77 -0.82 -28.88 36.58
N GLU A 78 -0.56 -28.47 37.81
CA GLU A 78 -0.38 -27.06 38.20
C GLU A 78 0.81 -26.41 37.47
N HIS A 79 1.84 -27.18 37.12
CA HIS A 79 3.00 -26.68 36.39
C HIS A 79 2.75 -26.52 34.87
N PHE A 80 1.99 -27.44 34.26
CA PHE A 80 1.71 -27.37 32.82
C PHE A 80 0.54 -26.45 32.46
N MET A 81 -0.44 -26.28 33.37
CA MET A 81 -1.64 -25.47 33.12
C MET A 81 -1.37 -24.05 32.60
N PRO A 82 -0.42 -23.29 33.17
CA PRO A 82 -0.19 -21.91 32.76
C PRO A 82 0.41 -21.80 31.35
N SER A 83 1.02 -22.85 30.81
CA SER A 83 1.73 -22.79 29.53
C SER A 83 0.83 -22.50 28.33
N PRO A 84 -0.24 -23.30 28.05
CA PRO A 84 -1.14 -23.00 26.93
C PRO A 84 -1.92 -21.69 27.14
N ILE A 85 -2.26 -21.35 28.39
CA ILE A 85 -2.94 -20.08 28.72
C ILE A 85 -2.05 -18.90 28.35
N HIS A 86 -0.78 -18.93 28.76
CA HIS A 86 0.17 -17.87 28.45
C HIS A 86 0.38 -17.72 26.94
N CYS A 87 0.52 -18.83 26.20
CA CYS A 87 0.63 -18.77 24.74
C CYS A 87 -0.61 -18.15 24.08
N LEU A 88 -1.80 -18.49 24.57
CA LEU A 88 -3.06 -17.90 24.09
C LEU A 88 -3.12 -16.39 24.40
N GLU A 89 -2.72 -15.98 25.60
CA GLU A 89 -2.66 -14.56 26.00
C GLU A 89 -1.69 -13.75 25.12
N GLU A 90 -0.53 -14.32 24.78
CA GLU A 90 0.43 -13.69 23.87
C GLU A 90 -0.19 -13.47 22.48
N ILE A 91 -0.89 -14.47 21.94
CA ILE A 91 -1.62 -14.34 20.66
C ILE A 91 -2.74 -13.30 20.76
N HIS A 92 -3.51 -13.30 21.85
CA HIS A 92 -4.59 -12.33 22.10
C HIS A 92 -4.07 -10.91 22.24
N THR A 93 -2.83 -10.73 22.70
CA THR A 93 -2.17 -9.43 22.79
C THR A 93 -1.60 -8.99 21.45
N LEU A 94 -1.06 -9.94 20.67
CA LEU A 94 -0.39 -9.64 19.41
C LEU A 94 -1.37 -9.35 18.26
N LEU A 95 -2.44 -10.13 18.11
CA LEU A 95 -3.36 -10.01 16.99
C LEU A 95 -4.00 -8.60 16.85
N PRO A 96 -4.46 -7.93 17.94
CA PRO A 96 -4.95 -6.56 17.86
C PRO A 96 -3.90 -5.56 17.36
N ILE A 97 -2.62 -5.75 17.76
CA ILE A 97 -1.52 -4.87 17.36
C ILE A 97 -1.30 -5.00 15.84
N ILE A 98 -1.28 -6.23 15.32
CA ILE A 98 -1.14 -6.48 13.88
C ILE A 98 -2.34 -5.91 13.12
N ALA A 99 -3.56 -6.14 13.60
CA ALA A 99 -4.78 -5.62 12.96
C ALA A 99 -4.77 -4.10 12.87
N ARG A 100 -4.37 -3.42 13.97
CA ARG A 100 -4.20 -1.97 14.00
C ARG A 100 -3.16 -1.49 12.99
N GLU A 101 -1.97 -2.08 12.99
CA GLU A 101 -0.87 -1.66 12.09
C GLU A 101 -1.26 -1.81 10.62
N LYS A 102 -1.88 -2.94 10.25
CA LYS A 102 -2.40 -3.16 8.89
C LYS A 102 -3.51 -2.17 8.54
N ASN A 103 -4.45 -1.93 9.47
CA ASN A 103 -5.54 -0.98 9.29
C ASN A 103 -5.06 0.47 9.12
N THR A 104 -4.11 0.92 9.94
CA THR A 104 -3.52 2.27 9.84
C THR A 104 -2.82 2.46 8.49
N ALA A 105 -2.00 1.49 8.08
CA ALA A 105 -1.29 1.56 6.79
C ALA A 105 -2.28 1.65 5.61
N LEU A 106 -3.33 0.83 5.61
CA LEU A 106 -4.36 0.88 4.58
C LEU A 106 -5.15 2.20 4.63
N LEU A 107 -5.54 2.66 5.81
CA LEU A 107 -6.29 3.92 5.98
C LEU A 107 -5.51 5.12 5.45
N ASP A 108 -4.22 5.20 5.73
CA ASP A 108 -3.35 6.29 5.26
C ASP A 108 -3.23 6.29 3.73
N GLU A 109 -3.07 5.10 3.12
CA GLU A 109 -3.02 4.94 1.67
C GLU A 109 -4.36 5.32 1.02
N LEU A 110 -5.48 4.82 1.54
CA LEU A 110 -6.81 5.12 1.04
C LEU A 110 -7.14 6.61 1.17
N THR A 111 -6.83 7.23 2.31
CA THR A 111 -7.09 8.66 2.54
C THR A 111 -6.29 9.52 1.57
N THR A 112 -5.03 9.15 1.34
CA THR A 112 -4.17 9.84 0.36
C THR A 112 -4.69 9.68 -1.06
N ALA A 113 -5.09 8.46 -1.45
CA ALA A 113 -5.62 8.17 -2.76
C ALA A 113 -6.94 8.90 -3.03
N VAL A 114 -7.88 8.86 -2.08
CA VAL A 114 -9.14 9.60 -2.15
C VAL A 114 -8.89 11.09 -2.28
N LYS A 115 -7.96 11.67 -1.51
CA LYS A 115 -7.65 13.10 -1.57
C LYS A 115 -7.11 13.49 -2.94
N LYS A 116 -6.16 12.72 -3.49
CA LYS A 116 -5.57 12.98 -4.80
C LYS A 116 -6.59 12.84 -5.93
N LEU A 117 -7.41 11.79 -5.93
CA LEU A 117 -8.42 11.59 -6.98
C LEU A 117 -9.58 12.60 -6.89
N SER A 118 -9.92 13.07 -5.69
CA SER A 118 -10.98 14.07 -5.50
C SER A 118 -10.54 15.48 -5.93
N HIS A 119 -9.24 15.71 -6.17
CA HIS A 119 -8.76 16.97 -6.70
C HIS A 119 -9.12 17.07 -8.18
N SER A 120 -9.78 18.16 -8.56
CA SER A 120 -10.04 18.47 -9.97
C SER A 120 -8.82 19.20 -10.52
N PRO A 121 -8.16 18.68 -11.55
CA PRO A 121 -7.03 19.36 -12.16
C PRO A 121 -7.48 20.68 -12.79
N GLU A 122 -6.68 21.72 -12.61
CA GLU A 122 -6.90 23.06 -13.18
C GLU A 122 -5.97 23.35 -14.35
N THR A 123 -4.82 22.67 -14.40
CA THR A 123 -3.82 22.77 -15.48
C THR A 123 -3.67 21.47 -16.25
N VAL A 124 -3.14 21.56 -17.48
CA VAL A 124 -2.80 20.40 -18.32
C VAL A 124 -1.80 19.47 -17.59
N GLU A 125 -0.80 20.06 -16.94
CA GLU A 125 0.20 19.37 -16.13
C GLU A 125 -0.45 18.54 -15.01
N GLU A 126 -1.34 19.15 -14.22
CA GLU A 126 -2.07 18.46 -13.14
C GLU A 126 -2.99 17.38 -13.69
N PHE A 127 -3.59 17.58 -14.86
CA PHE A 127 -4.46 16.58 -15.48
C PHE A 127 -3.68 15.34 -15.92
N VAL A 128 -2.49 15.52 -16.47
CA VAL A 128 -1.58 14.43 -16.82
C VAL A 128 -1.20 13.62 -15.57
N GLU A 129 -0.76 14.29 -14.50
CA GLU A 129 -0.46 13.63 -13.22
C GLU A 129 -1.69 12.90 -12.65
N HIS A 130 -2.87 13.48 -12.79
CA HIS A 130 -4.13 12.90 -12.33
C HIS A 130 -4.50 11.64 -13.12
N LEU A 131 -4.34 11.62 -14.45
CA LEU A 131 -4.56 10.44 -15.29
C LEU A 131 -3.59 9.29 -14.97
N GLU A 132 -2.31 9.60 -14.78
CA GLU A 132 -1.32 8.60 -14.36
C GLU A 132 -1.64 8.02 -12.99
N PHE A 133 -2.09 8.87 -12.06
CA PHE A 133 -2.50 8.43 -10.73
C PHE A 133 -3.75 7.56 -10.78
N GLN A 134 -4.76 7.92 -11.58
CA GLN A 134 -5.95 7.09 -11.80
C GLN A 134 -5.58 5.69 -12.26
N LYS A 135 -4.74 5.58 -13.29
CA LYS A 135 -4.26 4.28 -13.80
C LYS A 135 -3.55 3.48 -12.69
N THR A 136 -2.63 4.11 -11.98
CA THR A 136 -1.88 3.49 -10.88
C THR A 136 -2.80 2.95 -9.78
N ILE A 137 -3.84 3.69 -9.40
CA ILE A 137 -4.79 3.25 -8.38
C ILE A 137 -5.71 2.16 -8.92
N ASN A 138 -6.14 2.24 -10.18
CA ASN A 138 -6.97 1.20 -10.78
C ASN A 138 -6.24 -0.15 -10.82
N ASP A 139 -4.96 -0.15 -11.18
CA ASP A 139 -4.10 -1.35 -11.19
C ASP A 139 -3.89 -1.93 -9.77
N LYS A 140 -3.94 -1.09 -8.73
CA LYS A 140 -3.79 -1.48 -7.33
C LYS A 140 -5.11 -1.80 -6.62
N MET A 141 -6.24 -1.63 -7.28
CA MET A 141 -7.55 -1.71 -6.64
C MET A 141 -7.80 -3.11 -6.05
N GLU A 142 -7.45 -4.16 -6.79
CA GLU A 142 -7.60 -5.56 -6.34
C GLU A 142 -6.78 -5.84 -5.07
N ASP A 143 -5.54 -5.34 -5.01
CA ASP A 143 -4.68 -5.48 -3.84
C ASP A 143 -5.21 -4.70 -2.63
N LEU A 144 -5.69 -3.47 -2.83
CA LEU A 144 -6.33 -2.68 -1.77
C LEU A 144 -7.57 -3.38 -1.19
N GLU A 145 -8.37 -4.00 -2.06
CA GLU A 145 -9.56 -4.76 -1.65
C GLU A 145 -9.20 -6.05 -0.90
N ALA A 146 -8.18 -6.78 -1.36
CA ALA A 146 -7.69 -7.96 -0.67
C ALA A 146 -7.16 -7.63 0.73
N ARG A 147 -6.39 -6.54 0.87
CA ARG A 147 -5.91 -6.04 2.17
C ARG A 147 -7.07 -5.62 3.07
N PHE A 148 -8.08 -4.93 2.52
CA PHE A 148 -9.28 -4.57 3.27
C PHE A 148 -10.05 -5.80 3.78
N GLU A 149 -10.25 -6.81 2.94
CA GLU A 149 -10.96 -8.03 3.36
C GLU A 149 -10.17 -8.79 4.44
N ASN A 150 -8.85 -8.88 4.32
CA ASN A 150 -8.01 -9.47 5.36
C ASN A 150 -8.18 -8.74 6.71
N ILE A 151 -8.14 -7.40 6.72
CA ILE A 151 -8.38 -6.61 7.94
C ILE A 151 -9.78 -6.87 8.49
N LYS A 152 -10.80 -6.90 7.64
CA LYS A 152 -12.18 -7.20 8.04
C LYS A 152 -12.30 -8.58 8.71
N GLU A 153 -11.65 -9.60 8.17
CA GLU A 153 -11.59 -10.92 8.77
C GLU A 153 -10.83 -10.91 10.11
N MET A 154 -9.76 -10.13 10.24
CA MET A 154 -9.04 -9.96 11.52
C MET A 154 -9.94 -9.36 12.61
N TYR A 155 -10.64 -8.27 12.32
CA TYR A 155 -11.59 -7.67 13.26
C TYR A 155 -12.76 -8.60 13.59
N HIS A 156 -13.19 -9.42 12.63
CA HIS A 156 -14.19 -10.46 12.90
C HIS A 156 -13.65 -11.54 13.86
N LEU A 157 -12.41 -12.00 13.67
CA LEU A 157 -11.78 -12.98 14.56
C LEU A 157 -11.63 -12.42 15.98
N LEU A 158 -11.18 -11.17 16.12
CA LEU A 158 -11.08 -10.48 17.42
C LEU A 158 -12.43 -10.45 18.16
N TYR A 159 -13.51 -10.15 17.43
CA TYR A 159 -14.86 -10.19 17.99
C TYR A 159 -15.30 -11.60 18.41
N MET A 160 -15.08 -12.59 17.55
CA MET A 160 -15.47 -13.99 17.81
C MET A 160 -14.73 -14.58 19.02
N GLU A 161 -13.47 -14.22 19.21
CA GLU A 161 -12.63 -14.66 20.33
C GLU A 161 -12.85 -13.82 21.61
N GLY A 162 -13.67 -12.76 21.53
CA GLY A 162 -13.90 -11.84 22.65
C GLY A 162 -12.66 -11.05 23.06
N ILE A 163 -11.73 -10.83 22.12
CA ILE A 163 -10.50 -10.07 22.35
C ILE A 163 -10.85 -8.57 22.30
N PRO A 164 -10.59 -7.81 23.38
CA PRO A 164 -10.92 -6.40 23.41
C PRO A 164 -10.04 -5.60 22.45
N VAL A 165 -10.67 -4.75 21.65
CA VAL A 165 -10.00 -3.77 20.79
C VAL A 165 -10.16 -2.39 21.42
N VAL A 166 -9.12 -1.57 21.35
CA VAL A 166 -9.19 -0.19 21.85
C VAL A 166 -10.17 0.61 20.99
N GLN A 167 -10.99 1.46 21.61
CA GLN A 167 -12.03 2.23 20.93
C GLN A 167 -11.47 3.06 19.76
N GLU A 168 -10.27 3.62 19.89
CA GLU A 168 -9.60 4.38 18.82
C GLU A 168 -9.37 3.52 17.56
N ASP A 169 -8.90 2.28 17.74
CA ASP A 169 -8.63 1.34 16.64
C ASP A 169 -9.93 0.85 15.99
N GLU A 170 -10.98 0.66 16.78
CA GLU A 170 -12.31 0.30 16.29
C GLU A 170 -12.95 1.44 15.48
N LEU A 171 -12.80 2.69 15.94
CA LEU A 171 -13.25 3.87 15.21
C LEU A 171 -12.45 4.07 13.92
N ALA A 172 -11.12 3.90 13.97
CA ALA A 172 -10.25 3.99 12.79
C ALA A 172 -10.67 2.99 11.70
N TYR A 173 -11.02 1.77 12.08
CA TYR A 173 -11.55 0.77 11.14
C TYR A 173 -12.96 1.13 10.63
N SER A 174 -13.92 1.28 11.54
CA SER A 174 -15.35 1.38 11.21
C SER A 174 -15.73 2.71 10.53
N THR A 175 -15.13 3.81 10.97
CA THR A 175 -15.42 5.17 10.47
C THR A 175 -14.31 5.75 9.60
N GLY A 176 -13.13 5.13 9.59
CA GLY A 176 -12.03 5.49 8.70
C GLY A 176 -11.96 4.55 7.49
N THR A 177 -11.47 3.33 7.68
CA THR A 177 -11.09 2.43 6.57
C THR A 177 -12.29 1.99 5.74
N VAL A 178 -13.35 1.50 6.39
CA VAL A 178 -14.58 1.00 5.73
C VAL A 178 -15.23 2.05 4.81
N PRO A 179 -15.44 3.31 5.23
CA PRO A 179 -15.97 4.32 4.31
C PRO A 179 -14.95 4.79 3.26
N ASN A 180 -13.65 4.85 3.58
CA ASN A 180 -12.65 5.33 2.61
C ASN A 180 -12.45 4.36 1.43
N ILE A 181 -12.52 3.05 1.61
CA ILE A 181 -12.44 2.10 0.48
C ILE A 181 -13.64 2.26 -0.47
N ASN A 182 -14.84 2.48 0.08
CA ASN A 182 -16.03 2.72 -0.71
C ASN A 182 -16.00 4.09 -1.39
N LYS A 183 -15.48 5.11 -0.71
CA LYS A 183 -15.27 6.43 -1.29
C LYS A 183 -14.24 6.39 -2.41
N LEU A 184 -13.18 5.61 -2.28
CA LEU A 184 -12.18 5.43 -3.33
C LEU A 184 -12.82 4.86 -4.60
N ARG A 185 -13.60 3.77 -4.48
CA ARG A 185 -14.37 3.20 -5.61
C ARG A 185 -15.26 4.24 -6.27
N PHE A 186 -15.99 5.00 -5.47
CA PHE A 186 -16.90 6.02 -5.97
C PHE A 186 -16.17 7.14 -6.72
N VAL A 187 -15.10 7.69 -6.13
CA VAL A 187 -14.32 8.76 -6.76
C VAL A 187 -13.60 8.26 -8.01
N LEU A 188 -13.10 7.04 -8.01
CA LEU A 188 -12.49 6.43 -9.20
C LEU A 188 -13.50 6.27 -10.34
N GLY A 189 -14.74 5.84 -10.03
CA GLY A 189 -15.83 5.80 -11.01
C GLY A 189 -16.17 7.18 -11.57
N LEU A 190 -16.30 8.20 -10.72
CA LEU A 190 -16.53 9.57 -11.17
C LEU A 190 -15.38 10.11 -12.05
N ALA A 191 -14.14 9.76 -11.72
CA ALA A 191 -12.98 10.16 -12.48
C ALA A 191 -13.00 9.53 -13.88
N GLU A 192 -13.35 8.25 -14.01
CA GLU A 192 -13.50 7.58 -15.31
C GLU A 192 -14.68 8.16 -16.11
N ASP A 193 -15.83 8.41 -15.47
CA ASP A 193 -17.02 8.98 -16.13
C ASP A 193 -16.77 10.40 -16.69
N SER A 194 -15.93 11.19 -16.01
CA SER A 194 -15.61 12.57 -16.39
C SER A 194 -14.37 12.70 -17.29
N LYS A 195 -13.62 11.60 -17.45
CA LYS A 195 -12.35 11.55 -18.16
C LYS A 195 -12.43 12.07 -19.59
N ASP A 196 -13.36 11.56 -20.40
CA ASP A 196 -13.50 11.98 -21.80
C ASP A 196 -13.82 13.48 -21.91
N GLY A 197 -14.61 14.02 -20.99
CA GLY A 197 -14.91 15.45 -20.93
C GLY A 197 -13.68 16.29 -20.58
N GLN A 198 -12.87 15.83 -19.63
CA GLN A 198 -11.63 16.49 -19.25
C GLN A 198 -10.57 16.40 -20.34
N ILE A 199 -10.42 15.24 -21.01
CA ILE A 199 -9.54 15.06 -22.17
C ILE A 199 -9.88 16.09 -23.24
N ASN A 200 -11.15 16.23 -23.62
CA ASN A 200 -11.56 17.20 -24.63
C ASN A 200 -11.23 18.65 -24.22
N LYS A 201 -11.47 19.00 -22.96
CA LYS A 201 -11.18 20.34 -22.43
C LYS A 201 -9.67 20.66 -22.48
N PHE A 202 -8.84 19.76 -21.96
CA PHE A 202 -7.40 19.98 -21.88
C PHE A 202 -6.70 19.81 -23.23
N ALA A 203 -7.21 18.96 -24.13
CA ALA A 203 -6.75 18.90 -25.51
C ALA A 203 -6.94 20.24 -26.23
N GLN A 204 -8.12 20.87 -26.11
CA GLN A 204 -8.36 22.21 -26.66
C GLN A 204 -7.44 23.28 -26.04
N GLU A 205 -7.13 23.17 -24.75
CA GLU A 205 -6.17 24.07 -24.10
C GLU A 205 -4.76 23.89 -24.65
N VAL A 206 -4.32 22.64 -24.86
CA VAL A 206 -3.03 22.32 -25.50
C VAL A 206 -2.97 22.85 -26.93
N ASP A 207 -4.03 22.65 -27.73
CA ASP A 207 -4.11 23.19 -29.10
C ASP A 207 -4.01 24.72 -29.10
N GLY A 208 -4.66 25.39 -28.14
CA GLY A 208 -4.53 26.83 -27.93
C GLY A 208 -3.11 27.26 -27.57
N ARG A 209 -2.39 26.48 -26.75
CA ARG A 209 -0.97 26.72 -26.43
C ARG A 209 -0.07 26.52 -27.66
N TYR A 210 -0.39 25.60 -28.56
CA TYR A 210 0.30 25.42 -29.84
C TYR A 210 0.17 26.63 -30.77
N GLU A 211 -1.00 27.27 -30.83
CA GLU A 211 -1.16 28.52 -31.59
C GLU A 211 -0.28 29.65 -31.03
N GLY A 212 -0.10 29.69 -29.71
CA GLY A 212 0.86 30.58 -29.05
C GLY A 212 2.32 30.28 -29.45
N LEU A 213 2.72 29.01 -29.49
CA LEU A 213 4.05 28.60 -29.95
C LEU A 213 4.29 29.00 -31.41
N LYS A 214 3.31 28.78 -32.30
CA LYS A 214 3.39 29.21 -33.71
C LYS A 214 3.60 30.72 -33.83
N ALA A 215 2.86 31.52 -33.05
CA ALA A 215 3.04 32.97 -33.05
C ALA A 215 4.42 33.40 -32.54
N SER A 216 4.93 32.76 -31.48
CA SER A 216 6.30 33.00 -30.99
C SER A 216 7.37 32.64 -32.02
N LEU A 217 7.19 31.55 -32.79
CA LEU A 217 8.12 31.19 -33.86
C LEU A 217 8.15 32.21 -34.99
N VAL A 218 6.98 32.75 -35.36
CA VAL A 218 6.91 33.84 -36.34
C VAL A 218 7.64 35.08 -35.83
N ASP A 219 7.47 35.47 -34.55
CA ASP A 219 8.20 36.59 -33.94
C ASP A 219 9.73 36.35 -33.94
N ILE A 220 10.17 35.15 -33.55
CA ILE A 220 11.58 34.77 -33.58
C ILE A 220 12.13 34.82 -35.02
N SER A 221 11.37 34.35 -35.99
CA SER A 221 11.74 34.38 -37.42
C SER A 221 11.82 35.81 -37.97
N GLU A 222 10.94 36.72 -37.56
CA GLU A 222 11.04 38.14 -37.92
C GLU A 222 12.25 38.81 -37.27
N ARG A 223 12.54 38.46 -36.01
CA ARG A 223 13.71 38.96 -35.25
C ARG A 223 15.03 38.42 -35.77
N SER A 224 15.08 37.19 -36.29
CA SER A 224 16.30 36.64 -36.90
C SER A 224 16.65 37.33 -38.23
N GLN A 225 15.68 37.96 -38.89
CA GLN A 225 15.90 38.76 -40.10
C GLN A 225 16.33 40.20 -39.80
N HIS A 226 16.66 40.53 -38.54
CA HIS A 226 17.00 41.90 -38.16
C HIS A 226 18.24 42.41 -38.91
N PRO A 227 18.23 43.64 -39.48
CA PRO A 227 19.31 44.15 -40.34
C PRO A 227 20.71 44.16 -39.71
N MET A 228 20.77 44.26 -38.37
CA MET A 228 22.03 44.19 -37.60
C MET A 228 22.77 42.85 -37.79
N ILE A 229 22.03 41.77 -38.07
CA ILE A 229 22.59 40.44 -38.32
C ILE A 229 23.24 40.38 -39.71
N ALA A 230 22.71 41.15 -40.69
CA ALA A 230 23.19 41.17 -42.07
C ALA A 230 24.19 42.31 -42.36
N ASP A 231 24.43 43.23 -41.43
CA ASP A 231 25.29 44.40 -41.60
C ASP A 231 26.72 44.11 -41.11
N GLU A 232 27.68 44.09 -42.05
CA GLU A 232 29.11 43.89 -41.83
C GLU A 232 29.77 44.97 -40.92
N SER A 233 29.09 46.09 -40.68
CA SER A 233 29.56 47.18 -39.81
C SER A 233 29.09 47.08 -38.36
N SER A 234 28.25 46.08 -38.03
CA SER A 234 27.72 45.86 -36.69
C SER A 234 28.78 45.36 -35.71
N ASP A 235 28.61 45.70 -34.43
CA ASP A 235 29.48 45.20 -33.36
C ASP A 235 29.31 43.68 -33.19
N MET A 236 30.38 42.93 -33.45
CA MET A 236 30.39 41.47 -33.46
C MET A 236 29.90 40.86 -32.14
N GLN A 237 30.25 41.44 -30.99
CA GLN A 237 29.83 40.90 -29.69
C GLN A 237 28.33 41.08 -29.47
N THR A 238 27.79 42.25 -29.83
CA THR A 238 26.36 42.54 -29.75
C THR A 238 25.54 41.60 -30.66
N CYS A 239 26.04 41.26 -31.84
CA CYS A 239 25.39 40.28 -32.72
C CYS A 239 25.42 38.85 -32.14
N ILE A 240 26.54 38.42 -31.57
CA ILE A 240 26.66 37.09 -30.93
C ILE A 240 25.68 36.98 -29.76
N ASP A 241 25.60 37.99 -28.90
CA ASP A 241 24.71 37.98 -27.74
C ASP A 241 23.23 37.94 -28.19
N TYR A 242 22.88 38.66 -29.26
CA TYR A 242 21.53 38.67 -29.82
C TYR A 242 21.12 37.33 -30.43
N VAL A 243 21.98 36.73 -31.25
CA VAL A 243 21.72 35.41 -31.88
C VAL A 243 21.67 34.31 -30.81
N SER A 244 22.56 34.36 -29.81
CA SER A 244 22.56 33.39 -28.71
C SER A 244 21.24 33.43 -27.92
N ALA A 245 20.70 34.63 -27.65
CA ALA A 245 19.41 34.78 -27.00
C ALA A 245 18.25 34.21 -27.85
N LEU A 246 18.25 34.44 -29.16
CA LEU A 246 17.26 33.84 -30.07
C LEU A 246 17.35 32.30 -30.07
N GLN A 247 18.56 31.75 -30.01
CA GLN A 247 18.78 30.31 -30.00
C GLN A 247 18.32 29.65 -28.68
N GLU A 248 18.49 30.33 -27.55
CA GLU A 248 17.88 29.92 -26.27
C GLU A 248 16.34 29.93 -26.34
N GLU A 249 15.74 30.95 -26.93
CA GLU A 249 14.28 31.04 -27.14
C GLU A 249 13.76 29.90 -28.06
N ILE A 250 14.45 29.60 -29.15
CA ILE A 250 14.12 28.47 -30.05
C ILE A 250 14.20 27.13 -29.30
N THR A 251 15.24 26.92 -28.50
CA THR A 251 15.40 25.69 -27.70
C THR A 251 14.25 25.53 -26.71
N ALA A 252 13.85 26.61 -26.04
CA ALA A 252 12.70 26.59 -25.13
C ALA A 252 11.38 26.26 -25.83
N VAL A 253 11.18 26.79 -27.05
CA VAL A 253 10.01 26.45 -27.89
C VAL A 253 10.01 24.98 -28.30
N GLN A 254 11.17 24.42 -28.69
CA GLN A 254 11.32 23.00 -29.03
C GLN A 254 11.01 22.08 -27.84
N ASP A 255 11.44 22.45 -26.63
CA ASP A 255 11.16 21.67 -25.43
C ASP A 255 9.67 21.73 -25.05
N LEU A 256 9.01 22.88 -25.25
CA LEU A 256 7.56 23.01 -25.07
C LEU A 256 6.76 22.21 -26.11
N GLU A 257 7.20 22.19 -27.37
CA GLU A 257 6.59 21.37 -28.42
C GLU A 257 6.60 19.89 -28.05
N LYS A 258 7.76 19.35 -27.65
CA LYS A 258 7.88 17.96 -27.21
C LYS A 258 6.95 17.67 -26.03
N LYS A 259 6.92 18.55 -25.03
CA LYS A 259 6.07 18.42 -23.86
C LYS A 259 4.58 18.36 -24.23
N TYR A 260 4.14 19.19 -25.17
CA TYR A 260 2.75 19.18 -25.65
C TYR A 260 2.43 17.98 -26.53
N ALA A 261 3.39 17.48 -27.31
CA ALA A 261 3.25 16.24 -28.06
C ALA A 261 3.05 15.03 -27.12
N ASP A 262 3.84 14.94 -26.05
CA ASP A 262 3.68 13.91 -25.01
C ASP A 262 2.28 13.96 -24.38
N TYR A 263 1.74 15.16 -24.16
CA TYR A 263 0.38 15.34 -23.64
C TYR A 263 -0.69 14.88 -24.63
N GLN A 264 -0.56 15.20 -25.91
CA GLN A 264 -1.49 14.74 -26.95
C GLN A 264 -1.43 13.22 -27.13
N GLU A 265 -0.25 12.61 -27.02
CA GLU A 265 -0.11 11.15 -27.03
C GLU A 265 -0.81 10.49 -25.82
N LEU A 266 -0.62 11.05 -24.62
CA LEU A 266 -1.31 10.55 -23.41
C LEU A 266 -2.84 10.66 -23.52
N PHE A 267 -3.31 11.75 -24.12
CA PHE A 267 -4.73 11.99 -24.36
C PHE A 267 -5.30 11.16 -25.52
N GLN A 268 -4.44 10.45 -26.26
CA GLN A 268 -4.78 9.70 -27.47
C GLN A 268 -5.47 10.57 -28.54
N VAL A 269 -5.06 11.83 -28.64
CA VAL A 269 -5.54 12.78 -29.66
C VAL A 269 -4.50 12.95 -30.77
N GLU A 270 -4.90 13.57 -31.87
CA GLU A 270 -4.00 13.82 -33.01
C GLU A 270 -2.86 14.76 -32.59
N VAL A 271 -1.61 14.30 -32.76
CA VAL A 271 -0.43 15.09 -32.43
C VAL A 271 -0.29 16.23 -33.43
N THR A 272 -0.30 17.46 -32.92
CA THR A 272 -0.11 18.66 -33.74
C THR A 272 1.36 18.82 -34.05
N GLN A 273 1.71 18.77 -35.34
CA GLN A 273 3.06 19.08 -35.80
C GLN A 273 3.16 20.57 -36.13
N VAL A 274 4.19 21.24 -35.59
CA VAL A 274 4.47 22.63 -35.93
C VAL A 274 5.43 22.66 -37.12
N GLU A 275 4.88 22.83 -38.32
CA GLU A 275 5.69 23.10 -39.52
C GLU A 275 6.50 24.40 -39.32
N ASN A 276 7.76 24.42 -39.75
CA ASN A 276 8.76 25.52 -39.68
C ASN A 276 9.67 25.63 -38.44
N ILE A 277 9.49 24.85 -37.36
CA ILE A 277 10.45 24.91 -36.21
C ILE A 277 11.87 24.55 -36.62
N TYR A 278 12.00 23.51 -37.44
CA TYR A 278 13.30 23.04 -37.91
C TYR A 278 13.94 24.00 -38.92
N ASP A 279 13.13 24.64 -39.77
CA ASP A 279 13.63 25.59 -40.76
C ASP A 279 14.13 26.89 -40.08
N ILE A 280 13.37 27.43 -39.12
CA ILE A 280 13.79 28.60 -38.34
C ILE A 280 15.02 28.28 -37.47
N SER A 281 15.11 27.06 -36.93
CA SER A 281 16.30 26.61 -36.20
C SER A 281 17.53 26.41 -37.08
N MET A 282 17.38 26.21 -38.39
CA MET A 282 18.50 26.14 -39.33
C MET A 282 18.95 27.52 -39.81
N ASP A 283 18.04 28.49 -39.82
CA ASP A 283 18.28 29.87 -40.27
C ASP A 283 18.93 30.77 -39.19
N VAL A 284 18.88 30.36 -37.91
CA VAL A 284 19.49 31.05 -36.75
C VAL A 284 20.74 30.32 -36.26
#